data_AF-A0A925ADS6-F1
#
_entry.id   AF-A0A925ADS6-F1
#
_cell.length_a   1.000
_cell.length_b   1.000
_cell.length_c   1.000
_cell.angle_alpha   90.00
_cell.angle_beta   90.00
_cell.angle_gamma   90.00
#
_symmetry.space_group_name_H-M   'P 1'
#
loop_
_entity.id
_entity.type
_entity.pdbx_description
1 polymer ?
#
loop_
_entity_poly.entity_id
_entity_poly.type
_entity_poly.pdbx_seq_one_letter_code
_entity_poly.pdbx_strand_id
1 'polypeptide(L)'
;MQKTMFASAALASLSACAQPETAELTEVAQIERGDYLVNGVVLCGDCHTPRLENMALDETRELHGADIGGPPTMATYAPPLAGLPADYNDEQFIAFLQTGVRPDGSQPRPPMPPYRLNEADARAVAAYIATLPRAEN
;
A
#
# COMPACT_ATOMS: atom_id res chain seq x y z
N MET A 1 -4.97 -40.10 67.19
CA MET A 1 -3.83 -39.35 66.62
C MET A 1 -4.20 -38.98 65.19
N GLN A 2 -4.52 -37.71 64.98
CA GLN A 2 -4.95 -37.11 63.71
C GLN A 2 -3.78 -37.09 62.71
N LYS A 3 -3.98 -37.60 61.48
CA LYS A 3 -3.07 -37.31 60.36
C LYS A 3 -3.89 -36.78 59.18
N THR A 4 -3.95 -35.47 59.11
CA THR A 4 -4.30 -34.69 57.91
C THR A 4 -3.13 -34.75 56.93
N MET A 5 -3.37 -35.07 55.66
CA MET A 5 -2.49 -34.63 54.57
C MET A 5 -3.33 -34.01 53.46
N PHE A 6 -2.96 -32.77 53.15
CA PHE A 6 -3.62 -31.85 52.24
C PHE A 6 -3.33 -32.23 50.78
N ALA A 7 -4.38 -32.24 49.96
CA ALA A 7 -4.27 -32.20 48.52
C ALA A 7 -3.73 -30.83 48.09
N SER A 8 -2.61 -30.81 47.36
CA SER A 8 -2.15 -29.60 46.65
C SER A 8 -2.47 -29.77 45.17
N ALA A 9 -3.59 -29.18 44.74
CA ALA A 9 -3.86 -28.92 43.34
C ALA A 9 -3.10 -27.64 42.96
N ALA A 10 -2.00 -27.78 42.23
CA ALA A 10 -1.32 -26.65 41.62
C ALA A 10 -2.15 -26.18 40.42
N LEU A 11 -2.88 -25.06 40.57
CA LEU A 11 -3.52 -24.39 39.45
C LEU A 11 -2.45 -23.74 38.58
N ALA A 12 -2.33 -24.24 37.35
CA ALA A 12 -1.59 -23.59 36.28
C ALA A 12 -2.34 -22.33 35.82
N SER A 13 -1.85 -21.15 36.19
CA SER A 13 -2.31 -19.89 35.61
C SER A 13 -1.60 -19.67 34.27
N LEU A 14 -2.18 -20.17 33.19
CA LEU A 14 -1.87 -19.72 31.83
C LEU A 14 -2.36 -18.29 31.68
N SER A 15 -1.46 -17.31 31.87
CA SER A 15 -1.69 -15.96 31.38
C SER A 15 -1.69 -16.02 29.86
N ALA A 16 -2.88 -16.09 29.27
CA ALA A 16 -3.09 -15.84 27.86
C ALA A 16 -2.72 -14.37 27.60
N CYS A 17 -1.58 -14.13 26.94
CA CYS A 17 -1.33 -12.85 26.30
C CYS A 17 -2.47 -12.65 25.30
N ALA A 18 -3.43 -11.79 25.62
CA ALA A 18 -4.37 -11.27 24.64
C ALA A 18 -3.52 -10.53 23.60
N GLN A 19 -3.32 -11.14 22.44
CA GLN A 19 -2.71 -10.45 21.31
C GLN A 19 -3.60 -9.26 21.01
N PRO A 20 -3.04 -8.06 20.75
CA PRO A 20 -3.85 -6.95 20.29
C PRO A 20 -4.49 -7.42 18.99
N GLU A 21 -5.81 -7.56 19.01
CA GLU A 21 -6.60 -7.67 17.79
C GLU A 21 -6.22 -6.44 16.97
N THR A 22 -5.66 -6.64 15.78
CA THR A 22 -5.28 -5.55 14.89
C THR A 22 -6.52 -4.73 14.66
N ALA A 23 -6.63 -3.61 15.37
CA ALA A 23 -7.75 -2.70 15.22
C ALA A 23 -7.75 -2.24 13.77
N GLU A 24 -8.79 -2.61 13.03
CA GLU A 24 -9.01 -2.14 11.68
C GLU A 24 -9.08 -0.61 11.73
N LEU A 25 -8.31 0.05 10.86
CA LEU A 25 -8.40 1.50 10.75
C LEU A 25 -9.81 1.87 10.29
N THR A 26 -10.32 2.99 10.80
CA THR A 26 -11.49 3.60 10.18
C THR A 26 -11.16 3.99 8.73
N GLU A 27 -12.16 4.11 7.87
CA GLU A 27 -11.97 4.52 6.47
C GLU A 27 -11.16 5.82 6.35
N VAL A 28 -11.49 6.83 7.17
CA VAL A 28 -10.76 8.11 7.23
C VAL A 28 -9.29 7.89 7.61
N ALA A 29 -9.02 7.11 8.66
CA ALA A 29 -7.65 6.85 9.10
C ALA A 29 -6.86 6.02 8.07
N GLN A 30 -7.54 5.14 7.33
CA GLN A 30 -6.95 4.38 6.25
C GLN A 30 -6.57 5.27 5.06
N ILE A 31 -7.44 6.21 4.67
CA ILE A 31 -7.14 7.20 3.63
C ILE A 31 -5.98 8.11 4.05
N GLU A 32 -5.99 8.65 5.28
CA GLU A 32 -4.89 9.48 5.79
C GLU A 32 -3.55 8.71 5.82
N ARG A 33 -3.59 7.42 6.17
CA ARG A 33 -2.40 6.56 6.10
C ARG A 33 -1.93 6.38 4.65
N GLY A 34 -2.87 6.23 3.72
CA GLY A 34 -2.59 6.12 2.29
C GLY A 34 -1.93 7.36 1.72
N ASP A 35 -2.47 8.54 2.04
CA ASP A 35 -1.90 9.85 1.66
C ASP A 35 -0.45 9.96 2.13
N TYR A 36 -0.20 9.71 3.42
CA TYR A 36 1.16 9.73 3.98
C TYR A 36 2.12 8.79 3.24
N LEU A 37 1.67 7.57 2.90
CA LEU A 37 2.50 6.63 2.17
C LEU A 37 2.77 7.09 0.74
N VAL A 38 1.74 7.52 0.02
CA VAL A 38 1.81 7.92 -1.40
C VAL A 38 2.64 9.19 -1.58
N ASN A 39 2.42 10.20 -0.75
CA ASN A 39 2.99 11.53 -0.89
C ASN A 39 4.22 11.78 0.00
N GLY A 40 4.43 10.99 1.06
CA GLY A 40 5.51 11.21 2.02
C GLY A 40 6.61 10.15 2.02
N VAL A 41 6.26 8.88 1.78
CA VAL A 41 7.21 7.75 1.95
C VAL A 41 7.63 7.16 0.62
N VAL A 42 6.66 6.87 -0.24
CA VAL A 42 6.84 6.14 -1.49
C VAL A 42 7.04 7.08 -2.67
N LEU A 43 6.49 8.30 -2.56
CA LEU A 43 6.62 9.37 -3.56
C LEU A 43 6.11 8.94 -4.94
N CYS A 44 4.92 8.33 -4.99
CA CYS A 44 4.36 7.82 -6.24
C CYS A 44 4.26 8.91 -7.33
N GLY A 45 3.98 10.15 -6.92
CA GLY A 45 3.89 11.32 -7.80
C GLY A 45 5.18 11.64 -8.57
N ASP A 46 6.36 11.27 -8.06
CA ASP A 46 7.62 11.59 -8.73
C ASP A 46 7.74 10.99 -10.13
N CYS A 47 7.09 9.84 -10.35
CA CYS A 47 7.02 9.18 -11.64
C CYS A 47 5.62 9.21 -12.25
N HIS A 48 4.56 9.15 -11.44
CA HIS A 48 3.19 8.99 -11.94
C HIS A 48 2.41 10.31 -12.08
N THR A 49 2.98 11.46 -11.72
CA THR A 49 2.38 12.78 -11.97
C THR A 49 3.10 13.47 -13.14
N PRO A 50 2.37 14.06 -14.11
CA PRO A 50 3.00 14.87 -15.17
C PRO A 50 3.86 16.00 -14.61
N ARG A 51 4.83 16.45 -15.39
CA ARG A 51 5.64 17.62 -15.05
C ARG A 51 5.28 18.82 -15.93
N LEU A 52 5.36 20.00 -15.34
CA LEU A 52 5.30 21.28 -16.03
C LEU A 52 6.63 21.54 -16.77
N GLU A 53 6.67 22.58 -17.61
CA GLU A 53 7.87 22.96 -18.38
C GLU A 53 9.10 23.24 -17.48
N ASN A 54 8.87 23.70 -16.26
CA ASN A 54 9.92 23.95 -15.26
C ASN A 54 10.31 22.69 -14.45
N MET A 55 9.85 21.50 -14.87
CA MET A 55 10.07 20.20 -14.23
C MET A 55 9.41 19.99 -12.86
N ALA A 56 8.64 20.98 -12.35
CA ALA A 56 7.80 20.77 -11.17
C ALA A 56 6.67 19.76 -11.48
N LEU A 57 6.19 19.05 -10.46
CA LEU A 57 5.00 18.23 -10.59
C LEU A 57 3.79 19.11 -10.88
N ASP A 58 2.95 18.65 -11.81
CA ASP A 58 1.66 19.26 -12.09
C ASP A 58 0.62 18.72 -11.12
N GLU A 59 0.51 19.37 -9.95
CA GLU A 59 -0.41 18.97 -8.88
C GLU A 59 -1.88 18.98 -9.30
N THR A 60 -2.23 19.68 -10.41
CA THR A 60 -3.60 19.63 -10.94
C THR A 60 -3.94 18.30 -11.62
N ARG A 61 -2.91 17.48 -11.87
CA ARG A 61 -2.97 16.17 -12.52
C ARG A 61 -2.26 15.11 -11.68
N GLU A 62 -2.40 15.19 -10.36
CA GLU A 62 -1.83 14.23 -9.40
C GLU A 62 -2.13 12.78 -9.83
N LEU A 63 -1.08 11.98 -10.02
CA LEU A 63 -1.13 10.57 -10.42
C LEU A 63 -1.87 10.26 -11.73
N HIS A 64 -1.95 11.21 -12.67
CA HIS A 64 -2.56 11.02 -14.00
C HIS A 64 -1.66 10.30 -15.02
N GLY A 65 -0.50 9.81 -14.60
CA GLY A 65 0.50 9.16 -15.45
C GLY A 65 1.41 10.18 -16.13
N ALA A 66 2.61 9.75 -16.53
CA ALA A 66 3.58 10.63 -17.14
C ALA A 66 4.59 9.88 -18.03
N ASP A 67 5.06 10.57 -19.07
CA ASP A 67 6.29 10.18 -19.75
C ASP A 67 7.49 10.47 -18.82
N ILE A 68 8.25 9.42 -18.51
CA ILE A 68 9.41 9.47 -17.61
C ILE A 68 10.75 9.32 -18.34
N GLY A 69 10.73 9.15 -19.67
CA GLY A 69 11.90 9.31 -20.54
C GLY A 69 13.04 8.30 -20.36
N GLY A 70 12.79 7.14 -19.74
CA GLY A 70 13.80 6.11 -19.52
C GLY A 70 14.45 5.56 -20.81
N PRO A 71 15.65 4.94 -20.73
CA PRO A 71 16.23 4.20 -21.85
C PRO A 71 15.39 2.96 -22.21
N PRO A 72 15.60 2.30 -23.37
CA PRO A 72 14.79 1.15 -23.82
C PRO A 72 14.70 -0.04 -22.83
N THR A 73 15.65 -0.14 -21.90
CA THR A 73 15.71 -1.16 -20.83
C THR A 73 14.85 -0.81 -19.60
N MET A 74 14.32 0.41 -19.52
CA MET A 74 13.51 0.94 -18.43
C MET A 74 12.15 1.42 -18.94
N ALA A 75 11.15 1.51 -18.07
CA ALA A 75 9.89 2.13 -18.42
C ALA A 75 10.14 3.56 -18.93
N THR A 76 9.55 3.88 -20.08
CA THR A 76 9.55 5.24 -20.63
C THR A 76 8.31 6.01 -20.22
N TYR A 77 7.29 5.30 -19.73
CA TYR A 77 6.00 5.82 -19.32
C TYR A 77 5.56 5.17 -18.01
N ALA A 78 5.01 5.99 -17.11
CA ALA A 78 4.36 5.56 -15.88
C ALA A 78 2.84 5.73 -16.04
N PRO A 79 2.03 4.68 -15.85
CA PRO A 79 0.58 4.73 -16.08
C PRO A 79 -0.16 5.60 -15.06
N PRO A 80 -1.37 6.08 -15.37
CA PRO A 80 -2.24 6.73 -14.38
C PRO A 80 -2.56 5.78 -13.23
N LEU A 81 -2.52 6.30 -12.01
CA LEU A 81 -2.95 5.59 -10.80
C LEU A 81 -4.26 6.16 -10.23
N ALA A 82 -4.49 7.47 -10.38
CA ALA A 82 -5.64 8.16 -9.78
C ALA A 82 -6.97 7.46 -10.09
N GLY A 83 -7.77 7.24 -9.04
CA GLY A 83 -9.02 6.50 -9.10
C GLY A 83 -8.88 4.98 -9.20
N LEU A 84 -7.68 4.43 -8.95
CA LEU A 84 -7.21 3.05 -9.17
C LEU A 84 -6.86 2.74 -10.64
N PRO A 85 -5.70 2.09 -10.92
CA PRO A 85 -5.30 1.75 -12.28
C PRO A 85 -6.37 0.93 -13.02
N ALA A 86 -6.74 1.32 -14.24
CA ALA A 86 -7.86 0.72 -14.97
C ALA A 86 -7.68 -0.78 -15.27
N ASP A 87 -6.44 -1.24 -15.41
CA ASP A 87 -6.11 -2.64 -15.72
C ASP A 87 -6.06 -3.55 -14.46
N TYR A 88 -6.38 -3.00 -13.28
CA TYR A 88 -6.36 -3.70 -12.01
C TYR A 88 -7.75 -3.63 -11.36
N ASN A 89 -8.20 -4.75 -10.80
CA ASN A 89 -9.15 -4.65 -9.70
C ASN A 89 -8.42 -4.34 -8.38
N ASP A 90 -9.17 -3.94 -7.36
CA ASP A 90 -8.64 -3.48 -6.08
C ASP A 90 -7.68 -4.50 -5.44
N GLU A 91 -8.08 -5.77 -5.37
CA GLU A 91 -7.26 -6.83 -4.77
C GLU A 91 -6.02 -7.17 -5.60
N GLN A 92 -6.09 -7.07 -6.93
CA GLN A 92 -4.91 -7.19 -7.79
C GLN A 92 -3.91 -6.05 -7.55
N PHE A 93 -4.40 -4.83 -7.35
CA PHE A 93 -3.53 -3.68 -7.07
C PHE A 93 -2.88 -3.82 -5.69
N ILE A 94 -3.65 -4.21 -4.67
CA ILE A 94 -3.14 -4.51 -3.33
C ILE A 94 -2.07 -5.62 -3.40
N ALA A 95 -2.36 -6.73 -4.09
CA ALA A 95 -1.42 -7.83 -4.25
C ALA A 95 -0.14 -7.41 -4.98
N PHE A 96 -0.24 -6.55 -6.00
CA PHE A 96 0.92 -5.98 -6.69
C PHE A 96 1.79 -5.15 -5.72
N LEU A 97 1.20 -4.33 -4.87
CA LEU A 97 1.94 -3.54 -3.87
C LEU A 97 2.60 -4.39 -2.77
N GLN A 98 2.04 -5.56 -2.46
CA GLN A 98 2.59 -6.49 -1.47
C GLN A 98 3.70 -7.38 -2.04
N THR A 99 3.63 -7.73 -3.32
CA THR A 99 4.49 -8.76 -3.92
C THR A 99 5.51 -8.19 -4.90
N GLY A 100 5.19 -7.05 -5.52
CA GLY A 100 5.92 -6.50 -6.64
C GLY A 100 5.76 -7.33 -7.92
N VAL A 101 4.68 -8.11 -8.05
CA VAL A 101 4.37 -8.96 -9.20
C VAL A 101 3.04 -8.51 -9.80
N ARG A 102 3.03 -8.25 -11.12
CA ARG A 102 1.81 -7.85 -11.84
C ARG A 102 0.81 -9.02 -11.94
N PRO A 103 -0.46 -8.74 -12.27
CA PRO A 103 -1.49 -9.78 -12.44
C PRO A 103 -1.13 -10.82 -13.51
N ASP A 104 -0.34 -10.44 -14.51
CA ASP A 104 0.16 -11.33 -15.57
C ASP A 104 1.41 -12.13 -15.17
N GLY A 105 1.90 -11.98 -13.93
CA GLY A 105 3.11 -12.62 -13.40
C GLY A 105 4.42 -11.91 -13.73
N SER A 106 4.39 -10.80 -14.47
CA SER A 106 5.59 -10.03 -14.81
C SER A 106 6.05 -9.11 -13.67
N GLN A 107 7.33 -8.75 -13.66
CA GLN A 107 7.88 -7.78 -12.70
C GLN A 107 7.77 -6.34 -13.23
N PRO A 108 7.54 -5.34 -12.35
CA PRO A 108 7.60 -3.94 -12.74
C PRO A 108 8.91 -3.61 -13.45
N ARG A 109 8.82 -2.81 -14.51
CA ARG A 109 10.02 -2.36 -15.22
C ARG A 109 10.65 -1.22 -14.40
N PRO A 110 11.98 -1.20 -14.22
CA PRO A 110 12.65 -0.06 -13.59
C PRO A 110 12.27 1.26 -14.28
N PRO A 111 12.17 2.40 -13.56
CA PRO A 111 12.60 2.59 -12.17
C PRO A 111 11.58 2.14 -11.12
N MET A 112 10.38 1.67 -11.50
CA MET A 112 9.35 1.24 -10.55
C MET A 112 9.88 0.07 -9.69
N PRO A 113 9.98 0.24 -8.35
CA PRO A 113 10.49 -0.81 -7.48
C PRO A 113 9.44 -1.92 -7.29
N PRO A 114 9.87 -3.18 -7.10
CA PRO A 114 8.96 -4.24 -6.68
C PRO A 114 8.64 -4.08 -5.19
N TYR A 115 7.56 -3.36 -4.87
CA TYR A 115 7.15 -3.12 -3.49
C TYR A 115 6.87 -4.40 -2.70
N ARG A 116 7.01 -4.29 -1.38
CA ARG A 116 6.76 -5.34 -0.39
C ARG A 116 6.03 -4.76 0.82
N LEU A 117 4.98 -3.99 0.56
CA LEU A 117 4.16 -3.42 1.63
C LEU A 117 3.48 -4.54 2.42
N ASN A 118 3.26 -4.31 3.72
CA ASN A 118 2.32 -5.15 4.45
C ASN A 118 0.90 -4.91 3.94
N GLU A 119 -0.04 -5.79 4.29
CA GLU A 119 -1.41 -5.71 3.79
C GLU A 119 -2.11 -4.39 4.18
N ALA A 120 -1.95 -3.94 5.42
CA ALA A 120 -2.59 -2.72 5.90
C ALA A 120 -2.13 -1.48 5.11
N ASP A 121 -0.84 -1.39 4.80
CA ASP A 121 -0.25 -0.29 4.04
C ASP A 121 -0.64 -0.36 2.55
N ALA A 122 -0.67 -1.57 1.96
CA ALA A 122 -1.12 -1.75 0.58
C ALA A 122 -2.60 -1.35 0.40
N ARG A 123 -3.46 -1.74 1.36
CA ARG A 123 -4.88 -1.32 1.39
C ARG A 123 -5.02 0.18 1.60
N ALA A 124 -4.22 0.79 2.48
CA ALA A 124 -4.23 2.23 2.70
C ALA A 124 -3.85 3.01 1.42
N VAL A 125 -2.78 2.59 0.73
CA VAL A 125 -2.39 3.18 -0.57
C VAL A 125 -3.51 3.07 -1.59
N ALA A 126 -4.13 1.89 -1.73
CA ALA A 126 -5.25 1.71 -2.64
C ALA A 126 -6.45 2.61 -2.28
N ALA A 127 -6.79 2.70 -0.99
CA ALA A 127 -7.89 3.54 -0.50
C ALA A 127 -7.67 5.02 -0.82
N TYR A 128 -6.49 5.58 -0.55
CA TYR A 128 -6.17 6.96 -0.91
C TYR A 128 -6.24 7.19 -2.42
N ILE A 129 -5.58 6.33 -3.21
CA ILE A 129 -5.57 6.46 -4.67
C ILE A 129 -6.98 6.41 -5.26
N ALA A 130 -7.89 5.61 -4.69
CA ALA A 130 -9.28 5.53 -5.10
C ALA A 130 -10.05 6.85 -4.90
N THR A 131 -9.63 7.71 -3.96
CA THR A 131 -10.25 9.04 -3.74
C THR A 131 -9.91 10.06 -4.82
N LEU A 132 -8.82 9.84 -5.57
CA LEU A 132 -8.33 10.80 -6.54
C LEU A 132 -9.17 10.77 -7.84
N PRO A 133 -9.42 11.93 -8.47
CA PRO A 133 -10.12 11.98 -9.73
C PRO A 133 -9.29 11.33 -10.84
N ARG A 134 -9.90 10.44 -11.61
CA ARG A 134 -9.27 9.84 -12.80
C ARG A 134 -8.90 10.93 -13.81
N ALA A 135 -7.84 10.69 -14.58
CA ALA A 135 -7.58 11.47 -15.78
C ALA A 135 -8.77 11.37 -16.74
N GLU A 136 -9.23 12.51 -17.25
CA GLU A 136 -10.23 12.53 -18.31
C GLU A 136 -9.57 12.09 -19.62
N ASN A 137 -10.28 11.27 -20.41
CA ASN A 137 -9.82 10.77 -21.72
C ASN A 137 -9.99 11.82 -22.82
#